data_AF-A0AAN8C0K6-F1
#
_entry.id   AF-A0AAN8C0K6-F1
#
_cell.length_a   1.000
_cell.length_b   1.000
_cell.length_c   1.000
_cell.angle_alpha   90.00
_cell.angle_beta   90.00
_cell.angle_gamma   90.00
#
_symmetry.space_group_name_H-M   'P 1'
#
loop_
_entity.id
_entity.type
_entity.pdbx_description
1 polymer ?
#
loop_
_entity_poly.entity_id
_entity_poly.type
_entity_poly.pdbx_seq_one_letter_code
_entity_poly.pdbx_strand_id
1 'polypeptide(L)'
;MEGDVMDKVEATATVCDFDPISGSIPATKVEITVSCRNLLDRDTFSKSDPLLVLYTQGAECKQWREFGRTEVIDNTLNPDFIRKYILDYFFEEKQNLRFDVYDIDSKSPDLAKHPTDFNDFLGQVHCTLGEIVGSPASRLEKPLGIDEAMMDMSAF
;
A
#
# COMPACT_ATOMS: atom_id res chain seq x y z
N MET A 1 43.43 -17.12 -34.04
CA MET A 1 43.48 -15.79 -33.38
C MET A 1 42.50 -14.95 -34.14
N GLU A 2 41.26 -14.98 -33.65
CA GLU A 2 40.55 -13.82 -33.04
C GLU A 2 39.61 -13.27 -34.14
N GLY A 3 38.29 -13.38 -33.97
CA GLY A 3 37.45 -12.32 -33.37
C GLY A 3 37.18 -11.28 -34.47
N ASP A 4 35.99 -10.79 -34.81
CA ASP A 4 34.72 -10.63 -34.11
C ASP A 4 33.68 -10.27 -35.19
N VAL A 5 32.45 -10.76 -35.09
CA VAL A 5 31.28 -10.10 -35.72
C VAL A 5 30.24 -9.98 -34.63
N MET A 6 30.27 -8.84 -33.95
CA MET A 6 29.33 -8.46 -32.91
C MET A 6 28.18 -7.63 -33.50
N ASP A 7 27.04 -7.85 -32.89
CA ASP A 7 25.68 -7.53 -33.27
C ASP A 7 25.39 -6.07 -33.68
N LYS A 8 24.36 -5.96 -34.51
CA LYS A 8 23.77 -4.72 -34.98
C LYS A 8 22.67 -4.26 -34.03
N VAL A 9 22.62 -2.94 -33.87
CA VAL A 9 21.46 -2.05 -33.64
C VAL A 9 20.78 -1.98 -32.26
N GLU A 10 21.11 -0.87 -31.57
CA GLU A 10 20.20 0.22 -31.18
C GLU A 10 18.88 -0.12 -30.44
N ALA A 11 18.87 0.18 -29.14
CA ALA A 11 17.74 0.85 -28.51
C ALA A 11 18.30 1.92 -27.56
N THR A 12 18.02 3.16 -27.89
CA THR A 12 18.41 4.38 -27.19
C THR A 12 17.76 4.40 -25.80
N ALA A 13 18.53 4.07 -24.77
CA ALA A 13 18.22 4.51 -23.42
C ALA A 13 18.53 6.01 -23.37
N THR A 14 17.51 6.84 -23.56
CA THR A 14 17.57 8.26 -23.21
C THR A 14 17.92 8.34 -21.74
N VAL A 15 19.17 8.70 -21.45
CA VAL A 15 19.56 9.20 -20.14
C VAL A 15 18.72 10.44 -19.88
N CYS A 16 17.84 10.37 -18.88
CA CYS A 16 17.22 11.56 -18.36
C CYS A 16 18.34 12.31 -17.62
N ASP A 17 19.04 13.20 -18.31
CA ASP A 17 19.89 14.21 -17.67
C ASP A 17 18.99 15.02 -16.73
N PHE A 18 19.11 14.71 -15.44
CA PHE A 18 18.40 15.41 -14.38
C PHE A 18 19.19 16.67 -14.07
N ASP A 19 18.84 17.79 -14.72
CA ASP A 19 19.39 19.10 -14.39
C ASP A 19 18.95 19.48 -12.95
N PRO A 20 19.90 19.74 -12.02
CA PRO A 20 19.59 19.99 -10.63
C PRO A 20 19.23 21.46 -10.45
N ILE A 21 18.01 21.84 -10.83
CA ILE A 21 17.33 22.94 -10.14
C ILE A 21 16.61 22.30 -8.95
N SER A 22 17.39 21.83 -7.97
CA SER A 22 16.85 21.40 -6.68
C SER A 22 16.44 22.66 -5.90
N GLY A 23 15.37 23.30 -6.36
CA GLY A 23 14.46 23.92 -5.41
C GLY A 23 14.02 22.79 -4.50
N SER A 24 14.37 22.86 -3.22
CA SER A 24 13.87 21.91 -2.24
C SER A 24 12.35 22.02 -2.25
N ILE A 25 11.66 21.12 -2.96
CA ILE A 25 10.20 21.06 -2.93
C ILE A 25 9.86 20.86 -1.46
N PRO A 26 9.15 21.81 -0.81
CA PRO A 26 8.91 21.73 0.61
C PRO A 26 8.10 20.47 0.89
N ALA A 27 8.71 19.51 1.58
CA ALA A 27 8.11 18.26 1.95
C ALA A 27 8.07 18.15 3.47
N THR A 28 6.93 17.75 4.01
CA THR A 28 6.79 17.43 5.44
C THR A 28 6.77 15.93 5.61
N LYS A 29 7.58 15.38 6.52
CA LYS A 29 7.47 13.95 6.84
C LYS A 29 6.23 13.72 7.69
N VAL A 30 5.38 12.80 7.24
CA VAL A 30 4.14 12.41 7.91
C VAL A 30 4.22 10.93 8.25
N GLU A 31 3.82 10.59 9.47
CA GLU A 31 3.71 9.21 9.92
C GLU A 31 2.25 8.76 9.88
N ILE A 32 1.95 7.70 9.13
CA ILE A 32 0.62 7.10 9.05
C ILE A 32 0.57 5.84 9.90
N THR A 33 -0.41 5.77 10.79
CA THR A 33 -0.85 4.54 11.45
C THR A 33 -2.18 4.10 10.88
N VAL A 34 -2.42 2.80 10.82
CA VAL A 34 -3.67 2.25 10.31
C VAL A 34 -4.25 1.23 11.30
N SER A 35 -5.56 1.21 11.42
CA SER A 35 -6.30 0.16 12.10
C SER A 35 -7.54 -0.23 11.30
N CYS A 36 -8.02 -1.45 11.47
CA CYS A 36 -9.27 -1.90 10.88
C CYS A 36 -10.23 -2.36 11.97
N ARG A 37 -11.53 -2.25 11.70
CA ARG A 37 -12.60 -2.73 12.57
C ARG A 37 -13.61 -3.53 11.75
N ASN A 38 -14.17 -4.55 12.38
CA ASN A 38 -15.22 -5.38 11.81
C ASN A 38 -14.83 -5.99 10.45
N LEU A 39 -13.58 -6.44 10.30
CA LEU A 39 -13.15 -7.15 9.09
C LEU A 39 -14.07 -8.36 8.82
N LEU A 40 -14.24 -8.66 7.54
CA LEU A 40 -15.07 -9.78 7.09
C LEU A 40 -14.46 -11.09 7.58
N ASP A 41 -15.22 -11.83 8.40
CA ASP A 41 -14.84 -13.17 8.83
C ASP A 41 -15.18 -14.16 7.72
N ARG A 42 -14.16 -14.64 7.00
CA ARG A 42 -14.34 -15.62 5.92
C ARG A 42 -14.25 -17.06 6.41
N ASP A 43 -13.85 -17.27 7.66
CA ASP A 43 -13.65 -18.57 8.26
C ASP A 43 -14.84 -19.00 9.13
N THR A 44 -15.16 -20.29 9.11
CA THR A 44 -16.24 -20.86 9.93
C THR A 44 -15.75 -21.35 11.30
N PHE A 45 -14.42 -21.45 11.50
CA PHE A 45 -13.79 -22.01 12.69
C PHE A 45 -12.59 -21.22 13.24
N SER A 46 -12.16 -20.14 12.59
CA SER A 46 -11.17 -19.15 13.08
C SER A 46 -11.57 -17.74 12.66
N LYS A 47 -10.91 -16.71 13.19
CA LYS A 47 -10.94 -15.36 12.61
C LYS A 47 -9.74 -15.17 11.68
N SER A 48 -9.79 -14.12 10.87
CA SER A 48 -8.70 -13.69 9.99
C SER A 48 -7.39 -13.35 10.70
N ASP A 49 -6.29 -13.51 9.96
CA ASP A 49 -4.92 -13.11 10.26
C ASP A 49 -4.54 -11.90 9.35
N PRO A 50 -5.05 -10.68 9.62
CA PRO A 50 -4.93 -9.54 8.70
C PRO A 50 -3.50 -9.02 8.51
N LEU A 51 -3.18 -8.71 7.25
CA LEU A 51 -2.01 -7.99 6.77
C LEU A 51 -2.47 -6.80 5.91
N LEU A 52 -1.87 -5.62 6.11
CA LEU A 52 -2.13 -4.46 5.26
C LEU A 52 -0.94 -4.15 4.36
N VAL A 53 -1.24 -3.81 3.10
CA VAL A 53 -0.27 -3.33 2.12
C VAL A 53 -0.65 -1.92 1.66
N LEU A 54 0.29 -0.99 1.81
CA LEU A 54 0.15 0.37 1.27
C LEU A 54 0.79 0.44 -0.11
N TYR A 55 0.06 0.99 -1.08
CA TYR A 55 0.53 1.35 -2.40
C TYR A 55 0.50 2.87 -2.60
N THR A 56 1.52 3.38 -3.28
CA THR A 56 1.61 4.78 -3.71
C THR A 56 1.61 4.86 -5.23
N GLN A 57 1.07 5.94 -5.77
CA GLN A 57 1.07 6.17 -7.21
C GLN A 57 2.18 7.16 -7.59
N GLY A 58 3.05 6.79 -8.53
CA GLY A 58 4.09 7.70 -9.03
C GLY A 58 3.49 8.86 -9.83
N ALA A 59 4.04 10.07 -9.64
CA ALA A 59 3.55 11.32 -10.24
C ALA A 59 3.45 11.25 -11.78
N GLU A 60 4.42 10.60 -12.44
CA GLU A 60 4.52 10.60 -13.91
C GLU A 60 3.79 9.42 -14.56
N CYS A 61 3.96 8.21 -14.04
CA CYS A 61 3.53 6.99 -14.72
C CYS A 61 2.12 6.53 -14.30
N LYS A 62 1.51 7.15 -13.28
CA LYS A 62 0.24 6.70 -12.66
C LYS A 62 0.23 5.22 -12.26
N GLN A 63 1.39 4.59 -12.13
CA GLN A 63 1.53 3.20 -11.75
C GLN A 63 1.52 3.05 -10.23
N TRP A 64 0.75 2.10 -9.73
CA TRP A 64 0.76 1.71 -8.32
C TRP A 64 2.06 0.96 -8.01
N ARG A 65 2.76 1.40 -6.96
CA ARG A 65 3.94 0.73 -6.41
C ARG A 65 3.70 0.42 -4.95
N GLU A 66 4.05 -0.79 -4.55
CA GLU A 66 4.03 -1.18 -3.14
C GLU A 66 5.00 -0.27 -2.38
N PHE A 67 4.48 0.42 -1.36
CA PHE A 67 5.28 1.23 -0.46
C PHE A 67 5.77 0.41 0.72
N GLY A 68 4.92 -0.45 1.26
CA GLY A 68 5.30 -1.41 2.29
C GLY A 68 4.12 -2.18 2.87
N ARG A 69 4.45 -3.18 3.68
CA ARG A 69 3.48 -4.06 4.36
C ARG A 69 3.60 -3.91 5.88
N THR A 70 2.51 -4.14 6.59
CA THR A 70 2.50 -4.26 8.05
C THR A 70 2.99 -5.64 8.50
N GLU A 71 2.99 -5.88 9.80
CA GLU A 71 2.93 -7.23 10.36
C GLU A 71 1.57 -7.89 10.09
N VAL A 72 1.56 -9.22 10.19
CA VAL A 72 0.34 -10.03 10.30
C VAL A 72 -0.10 -10.02 11.76
N ILE A 73 -1.39 -9.82 12.03
CA ILE A 73 -1.94 -9.92 13.38
C ILE A 73 -2.86 -11.13 13.46
N ASP A 74 -2.52 -12.10 14.29
CA ASP A 74 -3.24 -13.37 14.33
C ASP A 74 -4.65 -13.25 14.94
N ASN A 75 -5.61 -13.92 14.32
CA ASN A 75 -6.95 -14.24 14.83
C ASN A 75 -7.72 -13.02 15.35
N THR A 76 -7.81 -11.97 14.54
CA THR A 76 -8.54 -10.74 14.86
C THR A 76 -9.28 -10.15 13.67
N LEU A 77 -10.49 -9.65 13.92
CA LEU A 77 -11.26 -8.84 12.97
C LEU A 77 -11.10 -7.34 13.22
N ASN A 78 -10.33 -6.97 14.25
CA ASN A 78 -10.12 -5.59 14.67
C ASN A 78 -8.63 -5.30 14.87
N PRO A 79 -7.79 -5.42 13.82
CA PRO A 79 -6.36 -5.21 13.95
C PRO A 79 -6.02 -3.74 14.23
N ASP A 80 -5.07 -3.55 15.14
CA ASP A 80 -4.36 -2.29 15.35
C ASP A 80 -2.90 -2.51 14.94
N PHE A 81 -2.52 -2.03 13.76
CA PHE A 81 -1.18 -2.26 13.22
C PHE A 81 -0.16 -1.35 13.91
N ILE A 82 0.95 -1.94 14.35
CA ILE A 82 2.07 -1.26 15.00
C ILE A 82 2.98 -0.64 13.94
N ARG A 83 3.11 -1.27 12.77
CA ARG A 83 3.90 -0.71 11.66
C ARG A 83 3.33 0.63 11.22
N LYS A 84 4.21 1.63 11.20
CA LYS A 84 3.93 2.97 10.68
C LYS A 84 4.48 3.14 9.27
N TYR A 85 3.81 3.94 8.45
CA TYR A 85 4.28 4.36 7.14
C TYR A 85 4.76 5.81 7.19
N ILE A 86 6.03 6.05 6.87
CA ILE A 86 6.60 7.41 6.87
C ILE A 86 6.67 7.89 5.43
N LEU A 87 5.86 8.89 5.08
CA LEU A 87 5.76 9.46 3.74
C LEU A 87 6.22 10.91 3.73
N ASP A 88 6.83 11.34 2.63
CA ASP A 88 7.06 12.76 2.37
C ASP A 88 5.76 13.36 1.80
N TYR A 89 5.15 14.31 2.51
CA TYR A 89 3.95 15.03 2.11
C TYR A 89 4.30 16.32 1.36
N PHE A 90 3.85 16.41 0.11
CA PHE A 90 4.03 17.55 -0.78
C PHE A 90 2.67 18.25 -0.94
N PHE A 91 2.52 19.43 -0.34
CA PHE A 91 1.23 20.13 -0.27
C PHE A 91 0.65 20.53 -1.64
N GLU A 92 1.51 20.71 -2.65
CA GLU A 92 1.11 21.07 -4.01
C GLU A 92 0.77 19.85 -4.88
N GLU A 93 1.04 18.63 -4.39
CA GLU A 93 0.86 17.41 -5.16
C GLU A 93 -0.30 16.56 -4.65
N LYS A 94 -1.05 15.99 -5.60
CA LYS A 94 -2.05 14.97 -5.28
C LYS A 94 -1.35 13.61 -5.13
N GLN A 95 -1.05 13.24 -3.89
CA GLN A 95 -0.41 11.97 -3.57
C GLN A 95 -1.45 10.88 -3.31
N ASN A 96 -1.72 10.06 -4.32
CA ASN A 96 -2.69 8.96 -4.25
C ASN A 96 -2.14 7.78 -3.43
N LEU A 97 -2.95 7.30 -2.50
CA LEU A 97 -2.70 6.14 -1.63
C LEU A 97 -3.79 5.09 -1.85
N ARG A 98 -3.37 3.83 -1.77
CA ARG A 98 -4.28 2.69 -1.81
C ARG A 98 -3.85 1.68 -0.75
N PHE A 99 -4.78 1.32 0.11
CA PHE A 99 -4.57 0.39 1.20
C PHE A 99 -5.33 -0.89 0.88
N ASP A 100 -4.61 -2.00 0.80
CA ASP A 100 -5.17 -3.33 0.52
C ASP A 100 -5.00 -4.18 1.78
N VAL A 101 -6.09 -4.80 2.24
CA VAL A 101 -6.08 -5.69 3.42
C VAL A 101 -6.28 -7.12 2.95
N TYR A 102 -5.41 -8.00 3.43
CA TYR A 102 -5.40 -9.42 3.13
C TYR A 102 -5.50 -10.24 4.40
N ASP A 103 -6.12 -11.41 4.31
CA ASP A 103 -6.15 -12.47 5.30
C ASP A 103 -5.03 -13.46 4.99
N ILE A 104 -4.11 -13.69 5.93
CA ILE A 104 -2.99 -14.62 5.73
C ILE A 104 -3.33 -15.95 6.39
N ASP A 105 -4.14 -16.77 5.71
CA ASP A 105 -4.54 -18.07 6.22
C ASP A 105 -3.35 -19.05 6.32
N SER A 106 -2.98 -19.42 7.54
CA SER A 106 -1.96 -20.45 7.78
C SER A 106 -2.49 -21.90 7.69
N LYS A 107 -3.79 -22.11 7.38
CA LYS A 107 -4.51 -23.36 7.71
C LYS A 107 -5.09 -24.17 6.55
N SER A 108 -4.72 -23.94 5.29
CA SER A 108 -5.06 -24.93 4.26
C SER A 108 -4.00 -26.06 4.23
N PRO A 109 -4.31 -27.30 4.67
CA PRO A 109 -3.43 -28.45 4.43
C PRO A 109 -3.39 -28.85 2.94
N ASP A 110 -4.24 -28.24 2.11
CA ASP A 110 -4.21 -28.36 0.66
C ASP A 110 -3.20 -27.36 0.09
N LEU A 111 -1.98 -27.85 -0.11
CA LEU A 111 -0.80 -27.13 -0.63
C LEU A 111 -0.96 -26.63 -2.09
N ALA A 112 -2.19 -26.51 -2.59
CA ALA A 112 -2.54 -26.13 -3.96
C ALA A 112 -3.20 -24.75 -4.06
N LYS A 113 -3.54 -24.10 -2.94
CA LYS A 113 -4.09 -22.74 -2.96
C LYS A 113 -2.95 -21.73 -2.93
N HIS A 114 -2.72 -21.09 -4.07
CA HIS A 114 -1.77 -20.01 -4.18
C HIS A 114 -2.25 -18.83 -3.31
N PRO A 115 -1.34 -18.04 -2.69
CA PRO A 115 -1.63 -16.79 -1.97
C PRO A 115 -2.14 -15.64 -2.89
N THR A 116 -2.81 -16.01 -3.97
CA THR A 116 -3.42 -15.17 -5.00
C THR A 116 -4.92 -15.47 -5.13
N ASP A 117 -5.47 -16.32 -4.27
CA ASP A 117 -6.90 -16.59 -4.27
C ASP A 117 -7.64 -15.34 -3.78
N PHE A 118 -8.68 -14.93 -4.52
CA PHE A 118 -9.57 -13.83 -4.14
C PHE A 118 -10.14 -13.97 -2.71
N ASN A 119 -10.10 -15.19 -2.15
CA ASN A 119 -10.50 -15.53 -0.81
C ASN A 119 -9.67 -14.84 0.28
N ASP A 120 -8.43 -14.43 0.00
CA ASP A 120 -7.58 -13.77 1.00
C ASP A 120 -7.80 -12.26 1.01
N PHE A 121 -8.47 -11.67 0.01
CA PHE A 121 -8.65 -10.23 -0.06
C PHE A 121 -9.84 -9.76 0.79
N LEU A 122 -9.56 -9.05 1.89
CA LEU A 122 -10.58 -8.57 2.84
C LEU A 122 -11.18 -7.23 2.41
N GLY A 123 -10.43 -6.39 1.68
CA GLY A 123 -10.95 -5.16 1.09
C GLY A 123 -9.88 -4.11 0.83
N GLN A 124 -10.31 -2.96 0.30
CA GLN A 124 -9.42 -1.88 -0.10
C GLN A 124 -10.03 -0.51 0.13
N VAL A 125 -9.16 0.46 0.45
CA VAL A 125 -9.49 1.87 0.54
C VAL A 125 -8.58 2.69 -0.38
N HIS A 126 -9.18 3.63 -1.10
CA HIS A 126 -8.46 4.66 -1.85
C HIS A 126 -8.64 6.02 -1.21
N CYS A 127 -7.56 6.75 -1.06
CA CYS A 127 -7.57 8.14 -0.65
C CYS A 127 -6.30 8.85 -1.14
N THR A 128 -6.14 10.09 -0.73
CA THR A 128 -4.91 10.86 -0.90
C THR A 128 -4.27 11.10 0.44
N LEU A 129 -2.96 11.31 0.47
CA LEU A 129 -2.27 11.74 1.69
C LEU A 129 -2.87 13.04 2.23
N GLY A 130 -3.23 13.96 1.33
CA GLY A 130 -3.92 15.21 1.62
C GLY A 130 -5.26 15.03 2.36
N GLU A 131 -6.06 14.02 2.00
CA GLU A 131 -7.32 13.71 2.70
C GLU A 131 -7.09 13.28 4.14
N ILE A 132 -6.03 12.49 4.41
CA ILE A 132 -5.73 12.02 5.77
C ILE A 132 -5.26 13.20 6.61
N VAL A 133 -4.21 13.90 6.17
CA VAL A 133 -3.62 15.01 6.94
C VAL A 133 -4.60 16.18 7.13
N GLY A 134 -5.46 16.44 6.15
CA GLY A 134 -6.45 17.53 6.17
C GLY A 134 -7.77 17.18 6.86
N SER A 135 -8.00 15.92 7.24
CA SER A 135 -9.19 15.52 7.98
C SER A 135 -9.18 16.04 9.43
N PRO A 136 -10.34 16.20 10.09
CA PRO A 136 -10.39 16.58 11.50
C PRO A 136 -9.56 15.63 12.37
N ALA A 137 -8.70 16.19 13.23
CA ALA A 137 -7.73 15.45 14.03
C ALA A 137 -6.72 14.60 13.23
N SER A 138 -6.53 14.91 11.93
CA SER A 138 -5.66 14.17 11.03
C SER A 138 -5.99 12.67 10.97
N ARG A 139 -7.29 12.35 11.14
CA ARG A 139 -7.85 11.00 11.18
C ARG A 139 -8.94 10.84 10.12
N LEU A 140 -8.73 9.91 9.20
CA LEU A 140 -9.65 9.58 8.12
C LEU A 140 -10.16 8.14 8.28
N GLU A 141 -11.47 8.00 8.35
CA GLU A 141 -12.14 6.71 8.42
C GLU A 141 -12.90 6.44 7.11
N LYS A 142 -12.72 5.26 6.53
CA LYS A 142 -13.38 4.85 5.27
C LYS A 142 -13.84 3.38 5.34
N PRO A 143 -14.98 3.04 4.70
CA PRO A 143 -15.42 1.65 4.60
C PRO A 143 -14.47 0.84 3.71
N LEU A 144 -14.18 -0.38 4.15
CA LEU A 144 -13.29 -1.34 3.48
C LEU A 144 -14.08 -2.21 2.49
N GLY A 145 -14.73 -1.57 1.52
CA GLY A 145 -15.59 -2.24 0.53
C GLY A 145 -17.07 -2.07 0.81
N ILE A 146 -17.85 -3.15 0.65
CA ILE A 146 -19.33 -3.13 0.67
C ILE A 146 -19.93 -3.53 2.04
N ASP A 147 -19.10 -4.09 2.92
CA ASP A 147 -19.50 -4.59 4.24
C ASP A 147 -19.31 -3.54 5.35
N GLU A 148 -19.64 -3.90 6.59
CA GLU A 148 -19.48 -3.03 7.78
C GLU A 148 -18.01 -2.80 8.20
N ALA A 149 -17.05 -3.37 7.47
CA ALA A 149 -15.63 -3.24 7.76
C ALA A 149 -15.19 -1.78 7.56
N MET A 150 -14.50 -1.23 8.56
CA MET A 150 -13.99 0.14 8.54
C MET A 150 -12.47 0.14 8.65
N MET A 151 -11.82 1.03 7.91
CA MET A 151 -10.40 1.34 8.04
C MET A 151 -10.24 2.76 8.58
N ASP A 152 -9.44 2.88 9.63
CA ASP A 152 -9.03 4.16 10.19
C ASP A 152 -7.56 4.43 9.90
N MET A 153 -7.29 5.61 9.35
CA MET A 153 -5.95 6.09 9.03
C MET A 153 -5.70 7.39 9.77
N SER A 154 -4.67 7.42 10.61
CA SER A 154 -4.27 8.61 11.36
C SER A 154 -2.88 9.06 10.94
N ALA A 155 -2.69 10.36 10.79
CA ALA A 155 -1.43 11.00 10.45
C ALA A 155 -0.88 11.84 11.62
N PHE A 156 0.43 11.72 11.88
CA PHE A 156 1.17 12.42 12.94
C PHE A 156 2.41 13.14 12.39
#